data_AF-A0A9P7CI41-F1
#
_entry.id   AF-A0A9P7CI41-F1
#
_cell.length_a   1.000
_cell.length_b   1.000
_cell.length_c   1.000
_cell.angle_alpha   90.00
_cell.angle_beta   90.00
_cell.angle_gamma   90.00
#
_symmetry.space_group_name_H-M   'P 1'
#
loop_
_entity.id
_entity.type
_entity.pdbx_description
1 polymer ?
#
loop_
_entity_poly.entity_id
_entity_poly.type
_entity_poly.pdbx_seq_one_letter_code
_entity_poly.pdbx_strand_id
1 'polypeptide(L)'
;MSAFAPRRLIAAFITLVLLLPCAQHAAASGLPRCGVFEGEGGDNLLRVDGPDRGVEKGSYISDRPFVVQRSEGSLSLVDLTFGLVSELEVQREGRALQKDSRRYRLTQPAACLPPVEHAPGSCLADARQCLYNHHELSLPALESGCAEGVPHLCQRLPDRYRKADQAPGSDTPTEAQIAVIQATMEKAMAEVDFPRQCRDDDPAADAEACMAILEARPELAEAVAPALRTASMAASMVEVFSPAAKPALSDARLQRLQELCTQVGESGFCMEVATLQWDAGHLQEGRAALQMVCDGGDGSSCRQAAALLQLGADLVPQASSAVPCGHYVASGGLLDELTFGDGRPDSHAPRARWRLRAAVIAQRRSAWAGRIDALRALPAAAGRCAVQCAAGVQ
;
A
#
# COMPACT_ATOMS: atom_id res chain seq x y z
N MET A 1 15.44 14.29 -86.14
CA MET A 1 14.54 13.31 -85.51
C MET A 1 15.26 12.71 -84.30
N SER A 2 14.56 12.72 -83.17
CA SER A 2 14.74 12.08 -81.84
C SER A 2 15.89 11.07 -81.63
N ALA A 3 16.61 10.91 -80.52
CA ALA A 3 16.52 11.21 -79.08
C ALA A 3 16.70 9.91 -78.27
N PHE A 4 17.54 9.94 -77.22
CA PHE A 4 17.33 9.45 -75.83
C PHE A 4 18.52 8.75 -75.16
N ALA A 5 18.86 9.30 -73.98
CA ALA A 5 19.87 8.88 -73.01
C ALA A 5 19.38 7.77 -72.06
N PRO A 6 20.28 7.02 -71.38
CA PRO A 6 19.90 6.10 -70.31
C PRO A 6 19.92 6.82 -68.96
N ARG A 7 18.73 7.16 -68.46
CA ARG A 7 18.46 7.91 -67.22
C ARG A 7 18.06 7.01 -66.04
N ARG A 8 18.55 5.77 -65.95
CA ARG A 8 18.00 4.74 -65.04
C ARG A 8 18.82 4.38 -63.79
N LEU A 9 20.04 4.89 -63.62
CA LEU A 9 20.87 4.51 -62.46
C LEU A 9 20.80 5.48 -61.27
N ILE A 10 20.20 6.67 -61.42
CA ILE A 10 20.12 7.67 -60.35
C ILE A 10 18.85 7.46 -59.47
N ALA A 11 17.84 6.75 -59.97
CA ALA A 11 16.56 6.59 -59.26
C ALA A 11 16.59 5.53 -58.13
N ALA A 12 17.53 4.59 -58.15
CA ALA A 12 17.62 3.52 -57.16
C ALA A 12 18.33 3.94 -55.85
N PHE A 13 19.20 4.97 -55.91
CA PHE A 13 19.87 5.49 -54.71
C PHE A 13 19.02 6.51 -53.94
N ILE A 14 18.07 7.19 -54.61
CA ILE A 14 17.21 8.21 -53.98
C ILE A 14 16.09 7.56 -53.16
N THR A 15 15.66 6.34 -53.48
CA THR A 15 14.61 5.62 -52.74
C THR A 15 15.11 4.94 -51.46
N LEU A 16 16.41 4.64 -51.34
CA LEU A 16 16.99 4.08 -50.11
C LEU A 16 17.30 5.15 -49.05
N VAL A 17 17.49 6.41 -49.45
CA VAL A 17 17.79 7.54 -48.53
C VAL A 17 16.51 8.14 -47.91
N LEU A 18 15.34 7.94 -48.52
CA LEU A 18 14.06 8.51 -48.07
C LEU A 18 13.32 7.69 -46.99
N LEU A 19 13.80 6.49 -46.62
CA LEU A 19 13.19 5.66 -45.58
C LEU A 19 13.90 5.72 -44.22
N LEU A 20 14.96 6.53 -44.09
CA LEU A 20 15.72 6.71 -42.85
C LEU A 20 15.38 7.93 -41.93
N PRO A 21 14.27 8.71 -42.03
CA PRO A 21 14.03 9.79 -41.06
C PRO A 21 13.19 9.46 -39.81
N CYS A 22 12.58 8.27 -39.67
CA CYS A 22 11.69 8.03 -38.51
C CYS A 22 12.40 7.79 -37.17
N ALA A 23 13.71 7.53 -37.14
CA ALA A 23 14.43 7.28 -35.88
C ALA A 23 14.91 8.56 -35.16
N GLN A 24 14.77 9.75 -35.77
CA GLN A 24 15.39 10.98 -35.25
C GLN A 24 14.40 12.03 -34.71
N HIS A 25 13.09 11.76 -34.76
CA HIS A 25 12.04 12.70 -34.35
C HIS A 25 11.95 12.96 -32.83
N ALA A 26 12.79 12.32 -31.99
CA ALA A 26 12.80 12.55 -30.55
C ALA A 26 13.70 13.73 -30.09
N ALA A 27 14.61 14.22 -30.93
CA ALA A 27 15.59 15.22 -30.49
C ALA A 27 15.00 16.63 -30.24
N ALA A 28 13.82 16.93 -30.78
CA ALA A 28 13.20 18.27 -30.71
C ALA A 28 11.90 18.33 -29.88
N SER A 29 11.43 17.21 -29.33
CA SER A 29 10.11 17.15 -28.68
C SER A 29 10.11 17.55 -27.20
N GLY A 30 11.29 17.74 -26.59
CA GLY A 30 11.42 18.01 -25.15
C GLY A 30 10.91 16.85 -24.29
N LEU A 31 10.82 15.63 -24.84
CA LEU A 31 10.33 14.42 -24.19
C LEU A 31 11.49 13.44 -23.92
N PRO A 32 11.34 12.54 -22.94
CA PRO A 32 12.35 11.52 -22.66
C PRO A 32 12.55 10.58 -23.85
N ARG A 33 13.78 10.10 -24.04
CA ARG A 33 14.04 8.94 -24.90
C ARG A 33 13.63 7.66 -24.19
N CYS A 34 13.36 6.60 -24.94
CA CYS A 34 13.00 5.31 -24.38
C CYS A 34 14.22 4.45 -24.10
N GLY A 35 14.11 3.59 -23.10
CA GLY A 35 15.19 2.77 -22.58
C GLY A 35 15.33 2.82 -21.06
N VAL A 36 16.42 2.27 -20.56
CA VAL A 36 16.73 2.23 -19.12
C VAL A 36 17.62 3.42 -18.76
N PHE A 37 17.17 4.19 -17.78
CA PHE A 37 17.92 5.26 -17.16
C PHE A 37 18.33 4.87 -15.75
N GLU A 38 19.61 5.06 -15.44
CA GLU A 38 20.15 4.79 -14.12
C GLU A 38 20.30 6.09 -13.33
N GLY A 39 19.77 6.10 -12.10
CA GLY A 39 19.88 7.23 -11.19
C GLY A 39 21.27 7.36 -10.58
N GLU A 40 21.71 8.59 -10.32
CA GLU A 40 22.92 8.83 -9.52
C GLU A 40 22.74 8.16 -8.13
N GLY A 41 23.61 7.19 -7.82
CA GLY A 41 23.51 6.32 -6.64
C GLY A 41 23.16 4.85 -6.93
N GLY A 42 22.84 4.47 -8.17
CA GLY A 42 22.75 3.07 -8.63
C GLY A 42 21.49 2.28 -8.26
N ASP A 43 20.80 2.63 -7.17
CA ASP A 43 19.73 1.78 -6.61
C ASP A 43 18.33 1.98 -7.25
N ASN A 44 18.18 2.98 -8.12
CA ASN A 44 16.89 3.32 -8.75
C ASN A 44 17.06 3.41 -10.27
N LEU A 45 16.19 2.72 -11.00
CA LEU A 45 16.15 2.76 -12.45
C LEU A 45 14.79 3.29 -12.92
N LEU A 46 14.80 4.08 -13.99
CA LEU A 46 13.61 4.42 -14.74
C LEU A 46 13.67 3.68 -16.07
N ARG A 47 12.74 2.76 -16.30
CA ARG A 47 12.51 2.17 -17.63
C ARG A 47 11.43 2.97 -18.32
N VAL A 48 11.80 3.74 -19.34
CA VAL A 48 10.89 4.53 -20.16
C VAL A 48 10.51 3.69 -21.37
N ASP A 49 9.24 3.27 -21.46
CA ASP A 49 8.75 2.40 -22.53
C ASP A 49 8.18 3.20 -23.71
N GLY A 50 7.54 4.32 -23.40
CA GLY A 50 7.07 5.32 -24.35
C GLY A 50 7.40 6.73 -23.84
N PRO A 51 7.29 7.77 -24.67
CA PRO A 51 7.60 9.15 -24.23
C PRO A 51 6.67 9.68 -23.11
N ASP A 52 5.57 8.98 -22.87
CA ASP A 52 4.46 9.32 -21.97
C ASP A 52 4.33 8.34 -20.78
N ARG A 53 5.15 7.27 -20.72
CA ARG A 53 4.98 6.22 -19.69
C ARG A 53 6.21 5.35 -19.47
N GLY A 54 6.22 4.69 -18.32
CA GLY A 54 7.24 3.71 -18.00
C GLY A 54 7.04 3.09 -16.63
N VAL A 55 8.11 2.51 -16.11
CA VAL A 55 8.17 1.85 -14.81
C VAL A 55 9.41 2.29 -14.06
N GLU A 56 9.22 2.70 -12.81
CA GLU A 56 10.30 2.93 -11.86
C GLU A 56 10.62 1.61 -11.13
N LYS A 57 11.87 1.17 -11.24
CA LYS A 57 12.40 -0.02 -10.56
C LYS A 57 13.12 0.40 -9.30
N GLY A 58 12.76 -0.20 -8.17
CA GLY A 58 13.50 -0.08 -6.92
C GLY A 58 14.08 -1.43 -6.50
N SER A 59 15.11 -1.41 -5.66
CA SER A 59 15.79 -2.64 -5.20
C SER A 59 14.98 -3.47 -4.20
N TYR A 60 13.99 -2.88 -3.52
CA TYR A 60 13.26 -3.50 -2.40
C TYR A 60 11.74 -3.39 -2.54
N ILE A 61 11.27 -2.86 -3.66
CA ILE A 61 9.86 -2.57 -3.92
C ILE A 61 9.50 -3.05 -5.31
N SER A 62 8.24 -3.39 -5.50
CA SER A 62 7.69 -3.75 -6.79
C SER A 62 7.88 -2.63 -7.82
N ASP A 63 7.81 -3.03 -9.08
CA ASP A 63 7.72 -2.14 -10.22
C ASP A 63 6.61 -1.11 -10.04
N ARG A 64 6.93 0.17 -10.16
CA ARG A 64 5.95 1.25 -10.03
C ARG A 64 5.67 1.86 -11.40
N PRO A 65 4.47 1.66 -11.98
CA PRO A 65 4.11 2.34 -13.20
C PRO A 65 4.02 3.86 -13.00
N PHE A 66 4.47 4.59 -14.00
CA PHE A 66 4.32 6.05 -14.06
C PHE A 66 3.85 6.50 -15.44
N VAL A 67 3.21 7.66 -15.47
CA VAL A 67 2.95 8.43 -16.69
C VAL A 67 3.69 9.75 -16.67
N VAL A 68 4.04 10.25 -17.85
CA VAL A 68 4.64 11.56 -18.06
C VAL A 68 3.59 12.46 -18.68
N GLN A 69 3.23 13.52 -17.97
CA GLN A 69 2.21 14.46 -18.41
C GLN A 69 2.77 15.88 -18.47
N ARG A 70 2.34 16.63 -19.48
CA ARG A 70 2.66 18.05 -19.61
C ARG A 70 1.55 18.87 -18.97
N SER A 71 1.92 19.80 -18.10
CA SER A 71 1.00 20.78 -17.52
C SER A 71 1.67 22.13 -17.37
N GLU A 72 0.98 23.20 -17.75
CA GLU A 72 1.47 24.59 -17.64
C GLU A 72 2.87 24.83 -18.24
N GLY A 73 3.24 24.04 -19.26
CA GLY A 73 4.55 24.12 -19.93
C GLY A 73 5.61 23.21 -19.33
N SER A 74 5.46 22.75 -18.09
CA SER A 74 6.36 21.80 -17.42
C SER A 74 5.95 20.34 -17.67
N LEU A 75 6.92 19.43 -17.59
CA LEU A 75 6.67 18.00 -17.58
C LEU A 75 6.67 17.50 -16.14
N SER A 76 5.76 16.57 -15.86
CA SER A 76 5.64 15.91 -14.58
C SER A 76 5.64 14.40 -14.79
N LEU A 77 6.26 13.69 -13.86
CA LEU A 77 6.17 12.24 -13.76
C LEU A 77 5.20 11.93 -12.61
N VAL A 78 4.14 11.20 -12.92
CA VAL A 78 3.11 10.81 -11.97
C VAL A 78 3.28 9.32 -11.66
N ASP A 79 3.68 9.01 -10.43
CA ASP A 79 3.71 7.64 -9.89
C ASP A 79 2.27 7.17 -9.64
N LEU A 80 1.83 6.17 -10.40
CA LEU A 80 0.46 5.66 -10.34
C LEU A 80 0.22 4.74 -9.14
N THR A 81 1.29 4.28 -8.47
CA THR A 81 1.22 3.39 -7.30
C THR A 81 0.95 4.19 -6.05
N PHE A 82 1.73 5.25 -5.84
CA PHE A 82 1.63 6.08 -4.64
C PHE A 82 0.85 7.37 -4.85
N GLY A 83 0.47 7.70 -6.09
CA GLY A 83 -0.22 8.95 -6.40
C GLY A 83 0.69 10.18 -6.25
N LEU A 84 2.01 10.00 -6.38
CA LEU A 84 2.98 11.06 -6.20
C LEU A 84 3.32 11.73 -7.53
N VAL A 85 3.43 13.05 -7.51
CA VAL A 85 3.75 13.86 -8.68
C VAL A 85 5.11 14.50 -8.46
N SER A 86 6.05 14.22 -9.35
CA SER A 86 7.39 14.82 -9.38
C SER A 86 7.54 15.68 -10.60
N GLU A 87 8.28 16.79 -10.47
CA GLU A 87 8.71 17.56 -11.65
C GLU A 87 9.75 16.73 -12.43
N LEU A 88 9.65 16.78 -13.76
CA LEU A 88 10.54 16.08 -14.67
C LEU A 88 11.17 17.06 -15.65
N GLU A 89 12.47 17.31 -15.50
CA GLU A 89 13.23 18.02 -16.53
C GLU A 89 13.87 17.03 -17.49
N VAL A 90 13.72 17.32 -18.78
CA VAL A 90 14.33 16.55 -19.85
C VAL A 90 15.53 17.31 -20.39
N GLN A 91 16.71 16.73 -20.26
CA GLN A 91 17.99 17.34 -20.62
C GLN A 91 18.70 16.50 -21.70
N ARG A 92 19.67 17.12 -22.39
CA ARG A 92 20.52 16.48 -23.40
C ARG A 92 19.71 15.65 -24.42
N GLU A 93 18.72 16.27 -25.05
CA GLU A 93 17.87 15.64 -26.07
C GLU A 93 17.19 14.33 -25.60
N GLY A 94 16.76 14.32 -24.34
CA GLY A 94 16.07 13.18 -23.72
C GLY A 94 16.97 12.07 -23.20
N ARG A 95 18.29 12.26 -23.17
CA ARG A 95 19.26 11.27 -22.66
C ARG A 95 19.59 11.43 -21.18
N ALA A 96 19.24 12.55 -20.58
CA ALA A 96 19.36 12.80 -19.16
C ALA A 96 18.03 13.32 -18.63
N LEU A 97 17.58 12.78 -17.50
CA LEU A 97 16.35 13.19 -16.84
C LEU A 97 16.69 13.70 -15.44
N GLN A 98 16.01 14.73 -14.98
CA GLN A 98 16.07 15.22 -13.62
C GLN A 98 14.66 15.05 -13.03
N LYS A 99 14.52 14.16 -12.05
CA LYS A 99 13.26 13.98 -11.31
C LYS A 99 13.53 14.48 -9.89
N ASP A 100 12.87 15.57 -9.52
CA ASP A 100 13.16 16.32 -8.29
C ASP A 100 14.68 16.62 -8.20
N SER A 101 15.35 16.24 -7.11
CA SER A 101 16.80 16.43 -6.93
C SER A 101 17.67 15.32 -7.53
N ARG A 102 17.08 14.23 -8.05
CA ARG A 102 17.83 13.07 -8.58
C ARG A 102 17.99 13.11 -10.11
N ARG A 103 19.23 12.95 -10.56
CA ARG A 103 19.58 12.86 -11.98
C ARG A 103 19.62 11.40 -12.43
N TYR A 104 19.11 11.16 -13.63
CA TYR A 104 19.11 9.88 -14.31
C TYR A 104 19.80 9.99 -15.67
N ARG A 105 20.53 8.96 -16.08
CA ARG A 105 21.24 8.92 -17.37
C ARG A 105 20.84 7.66 -18.15
N LEU A 106 20.56 7.83 -19.43
CA LEU A 106 20.23 6.72 -20.32
C LEU A 106 21.44 5.80 -20.49
N THR A 107 21.34 4.56 -20.00
CA THR A 107 22.40 3.55 -20.09
C THR A 107 22.09 2.51 -21.15
N GLN A 108 20.81 2.17 -21.35
CA GLN A 108 20.37 1.21 -22.36
C GLN A 108 19.26 1.81 -23.24
N PRO A 109 19.59 2.35 -24.42
CA PRO A 109 18.60 2.88 -25.34
C PRO A 109 17.66 1.79 -25.89
N ALA A 110 16.38 2.12 -26.05
CA ALA A 110 15.38 1.24 -26.66
C ALA A 110 14.52 1.99 -27.70
N ALA A 111 13.81 1.25 -28.55
CA ALA A 111 12.80 1.82 -29.43
C ALA A 111 11.58 2.22 -28.59
N CYS A 112 11.07 3.44 -28.81
CA CYS A 112 9.87 3.90 -28.12
C CYS A 112 8.62 3.18 -28.63
N LEU A 113 7.78 2.75 -27.70
CA LEU A 113 6.39 2.45 -28.00
C LEU A 113 5.66 3.75 -28.37
N PRO A 114 4.62 3.68 -29.23
CA PRO A 114 3.81 4.85 -29.54
C PRO A 114 3.15 5.41 -28.27
N PRO A 115 2.94 6.74 -28.19
CA PRO A 115 2.12 7.34 -27.15
C PRO A 115 0.73 6.69 -27.11
N VAL A 116 0.17 6.55 -25.91
CA VAL A 116 -1.17 6.00 -25.71
C VAL A 116 -2.13 7.17 -25.54
N GLU A 117 -3.18 7.19 -26.35
CA GLU A 117 -4.30 8.11 -26.13
C GLU A 117 -5.24 7.53 -25.08
N HIS A 118 -5.51 8.31 -24.04
CA HIS A 118 -6.44 7.95 -22.98
C HIS A 118 -7.82 8.57 -23.25
N ALA A 119 -8.89 7.86 -22.87
CA ALA A 119 -10.25 8.33 -23.10
C ALA A 119 -10.48 9.69 -22.39
N PRO A 120 -11.17 10.66 -23.01
CA PRO A 120 -11.48 11.93 -22.36
C PRO A 120 -12.21 11.74 -21.04
N GLY A 121 -11.72 12.39 -19.98
CA GLY A 121 -12.27 12.26 -18.62
C GLY A 121 -11.86 11.00 -17.86
N SER A 122 -11.05 10.12 -18.46
CA SER A 122 -10.40 9.01 -17.74
C SER A 122 -9.35 9.53 -16.76
N CYS A 123 -8.99 8.72 -15.76
CA CYS A 123 -7.98 9.10 -14.79
C CYS A 123 -6.62 9.29 -15.48
N LEU A 124 -6.27 8.41 -16.43
CA LEU A 124 -4.99 8.50 -17.14
C LEU A 124 -4.91 9.68 -18.14
N ALA A 125 -6.04 10.23 -18.58
CA ALA A 125 -6.04 11.44 -19.41
C ALA A 125 -5.51 12.67 -18.64
N ASP A 126 -5.73 12.75 -17.33
CA ASP A 126 -5.18 13.77 -16.43
C ASP A 126 -4.90 13.14 -15.04
N ALA A 127 -3.85 12.31 -14.99
CA ALA A 127 -3.49 11.53 -13.82
C ALA A 127 -3.17 12.43 -12.63
N ARG A 128 -2.52 13.57 -12.89
CA ARG A 128 -2.20 14.55 -11.85
C ARG A 128 -3.47 15.06 -11.17
N GLN A 129 -4.43 15.56 -11.93
CA GLN A 129 -5.67 16.10 -11.37
C GLN A 129 -6.53 15.00 -10.74
N CYS A 130 -6.62 13.83 -11.38
CA CYS A 130 -7.37 12.68 -10.89
C CYS A 130 -6.87 12.24 -9.50
N LEU A 131 -5.55 12.06 -9.35
CA LEU A 131 -4.94 11.62 -8.09
C LEU A 131 -5.01 12.69 -6.99
N TYR A 132 -4.91 13.97 -7.35
CA TYR A 132 -5.12 15.07 -6.42
C TYR A 132 -6.55 15.08 -5.85
N ASN A 133 -7.56 14.89 -6.70
CA ASN A 133 -8.97 14.88 -6.32
C ASN A 133 -9.54 13.48 -6.00
N HIS A 134 -8.69 12.47 -5.79
CA HIS A 134 -9.14 11.07 -5.69
C HIS A 134 -10.19 10.83 -4.58
N HIS A 135 -10.19 11.65 -3.53
CA HIS A 135 -11.11 11.58 -2.41
C HIS A 135 -12.56 11.98 -2.77
N GLU A 136 -12.73 12.80 -3.81
CA GLU A 136 -14.02 13.25 -4.32
C GLU A 136 -14.61 12.27 -5.34
N LEU A 137 -13.82 11.31 -5.82
CA LEU A 137 -14.26 10.36 -6.83
C LEU A 137 -15.43 9.51 -6.30
N SER A 138 -16.45 9.37 -7.15
CA SER A 138 -17.53 8.43 -6.94
C SER A 138 -16.98 7.00 -6.95
N LEU A 139 -17.72 6.07 -6.34
CA LEU A 139 -17.29 4.67 -6.32
C LEU A 139 -17.10 4.07 -7.72
N PRO A 140 -17.99 4.29 -8.71
CA PRO A 140 -17.75 3.85 -10.09
C PRO A 140 -16.51 4.49 -10.73
N ALA A 141 -16.20 5.75 -10.41
CA ALA A 141 -15.02 6.42 -10.95
C ALA A 141 -13.72 5.84 -10.36
N LEU A 142 -13.72 5.47 -9.08
CA LEU A 142 -12.59 4.77 -8.46
C LEU A 142 -12.37 3.39 -9.09
N GLU A 143 -13.44 2.63 -9.33
CA GLU A 143 -13.34 1.34 -10.01
C GLU A 143 -12.83 1.48 -11.44
N SER A 144 -13.32 2.48 -12.19
CA SER A 144 -12.85 2.76 -13.55
C SER A 144 -11.37 3.13 -13.56
N GLY A 145 -10.96 4.06 -12.70
CA GLY A 145 -9.56 4.48 -12.62
C GLY A 145 -8.63 3.35 -12.17
N CYS A 146 -9.08 2.48 -11.25
CA CYS A 146 -8.35 1.26 -10.92
C CYS A 146 -8.21 0.35 -12.15
N ALA A 147 -9.31 0.07 -12.86
CA ALA A 147 -9.32 -0.78 -14.06
C ALA A 147 -8.50 -0.21 -15.24
N GLU A 148 -8.33 1.11 -15.30
CA GLU A 148 -7.45 1.79 -16.25
C GLU A 148 -5.96 1.54 -15.98
N GLY A 149 -5.62 0.97 -14.81
CA GLY A 149 -4.23 0.71 -14.40
C GLY A 149 -3.65 1.82 -13.53
N VAL A 150 -4.46 2.41 -12.64
CA VAL A 150 -4.01 3.35 -11.60
C VAL A 150 -4.09 2.68 -10.21
N PRO A 151 -3.02 1.97 -9.78
CA PRO A 151 -3.05 1.18 -8.55
C PRO A 151 -3.40 1.98 -7.28
N HIS A 152 -3.01 3.26 -7.23
CA HIS A 152 -3.38 4.13 -6.11
C HIS A 152 -4.89 4.18 -5.87
N LEU A 153 -5.70 4.17 -6.94
CA LEU A 153 -7.16 4.17 -6.81
C LEU A 153 -7.71 2.81 -6.38
N CYS A 154 -7.07 1.72 -6.80
CA CYS A 154 -7.40 0.36 -6.34
C CYS A 154 -7.29 0.22 -4.82
N GLN A 155 -6.21 0.75 -4.24
CA GLN A 155 -5.93 0.73 -2.80
C GLN A 155 -6.97 1.51 -1.96
N ARG A 156 -7.78 2.38 -2.59
CA ARG A 156 -8.86 3.11 -1.90
C ARG A 156 -10.17 2.32 -1.87
N LEU A 157 -10.35 1.36 -2.77
CA LEU A 157 -11.62 0.65 -2.92
C LEU A 157 -12.08 -0.09 -1.66
N PRO A 158 -11.21 -0.81 -0.90
CA PRO A 158 -11.67 -1.54 0.29
C PRO A 158 -12.35 -0.62 1.32
N ASP A 159 -11.73 0.51 1.66
CA ASP A 159 -12.33 1.47 2.59
C ASP A 159 -13.56 2.17 2.01
N ARG A 160 -13.59 2.42 0.69
CA ARG A 160 -14.75 3.05 0.03
C ARG A 160 -15.94 2.11 -0.08
N TYR A 161 -15.73 0.81 -0.27
CA TYR A 161 -16.77 -0.21 -0.20
C TYR A 161 -17.35 -0.33 1.20
N ARG A 162 -16.51 -0.37 2.24
CA ARG A 162 -17.00 -0.37 3.63
C ARG A 162 -17.90 0.84 3.88
N LYS A 163 -17.46 2.04 3.48
CA LYS A 163 -18.26 3.27 3.63
C LYS A 163 -19.57 3.26 2.85
N ALA A 164 -19.59 2.67 1.65
CA ALA A 164 -20.80 2.58 0.84
C ALA A 164 -21.81 1.56 1.39
N ASP A 165 -21.31 0.46 1.96
CA ASP A 165 -22.14 -0.64 2.46
C ASP A 165 -22.53 -0.44 3.94
N GLN A 166 -21.92 0.52 4.63
CA GLN A 166 -22.24 0.95 5.99
C GLN A 166 -23.62 1.62 6.07
N ALA A 167 -24.40 1.27 7.10
CA ALA A 167 -25.63 1.99 7.41
C ALA A 167 -25.30 3.41 7.90
N PRO A 168 -26.14 4.43 7.59
CA PRO A 168 -25.98 5.78 8.11
C PRO A 168 -25.85 5.78 9.64
N GLY A 169 -24.79 6.39 10.17
CA GLY A 169 -24.52 6.47 11.61
C GLY A 169 -23.62 5.38 12.19
N SER A 170 -23.19 4.40 11.40
CA SER A 170 -22.27 3.34 11.86
C SER A 170 -20.81 3.78 12.07
N ASP A 171 -20.44 4.96 11.57
CA ASP A 171 -19.14 5.63 11.82
C ASP A 171 -19.16 6.45 13.13
N THR A 172 -20.28 6.48 13.87
CA THR A 172 -20.28 7.08 15.20
C THR A 172 -19.53 6.17 16.16
N PRO A 173 -18.47 6.66 16.83
CA PRO A 173 -17.80 5.86 17.85
C PRO A 173 -18.86 5.40 18.86
N THR A 174 -18.84 4.12 19.21
CA THR A 174 -19.74 3.58 20.24
C THR A 174 -19.58 4.38 21.53
N GLU A 175 -20.60 4.44 22.38
CA GLU A 175 -20.54 5.15 23.65
C GLU A 175 -19.33 4.73 24.51
N ALA A 176 -18.93 3.45 24.43
CA ALA A 176 -17.70 2.93 25.03
C ALA A 176 -16.41 3.48 24.39
N GLN A 177 -16.36 3.63 23.07
CA GLN A 177 -15.23 4.26 22.38
C GLN A 177 -15.16 5.76 22.66
N ILE A 178 -16.30 6.45 22.71
CA ILE A 178 -16.39 7.87 23.11
C ILE A 178 -15.81 8.02 24.52
N ALA A 179 -16.21 7.17 25.47
CA ALA A 179 -15.70 7.20 26.84
C ALA A 179 -14.18 6.95 26.91
N VAL A 180 -13.64 6.05 26.08
CA VAL A 180 -12.18 5.80 26.01
C VAL A 180 -11.43 6.99 25.41
N ILE A 181 -11.96 7.60 24.34
CA ILE A 181 -11.37 8.80 23.73
C ILE A 181 -11.38 9.95 24.74
N GLN A 182 -12.51 10.19 25.41
CA GLN A 182 -12.66 11.21 26.44
C GLN A 182 -11.68 10.99 27.61
N ALA A 183 -11.65 9.78 28.18
CA ALA A 183 -10.73 9.46 29.28
C ALA A 183 -9.25 9.60 28.87
N THR A 184 -8.91 9.33 27.60
CA THR A 184 -7.54 9.49 27.08
C THR A 184 -7.18 10.97 26.93
N MET A 185 -8.11 11.78 26.44
CA MET A 185 -7.94 13.24 26.35
C MET A 185 -7.85 13.88 27.74
N GLU A 186 -8.75 13.53 28.66
CA GLU A 186 -8.74 13.99 30.05
C GLU A 186 -7.41 13.66 30.74
N LYS A 187 -6.92 12.42 30.58
CA LYS A 187 -5.63 12.04 31.15
C LYS A 187 -4.47 12.83 30.54
N ALA A 188 -4.43 12.97 29.22
CA ALA A 188 -3.37 13.73 28.55
C ALA A 188 -3.39 15.21 28.91
N MET A 189 -4.58 15.78 29.13
CA MET A 189 -4.75 17.16 29.58
C MET A 189 -4.44 17.34 31.07
N ALA A 190 -4.71 16.35 31.92
CA ALA A 190 -4.33 16.36 33.34
C ALA A 190 -2.81 16.27 33.56
N GLU A 191 -2.07 15.69 32.62
CA GLU A 191 -0.60 15.66 32.64
C GLU A 191 0.03 17.02 32.29
N VAL A 192 -0.72 17.90 31.60
CA VAL A 192 -0.35 19.31 31.44
C VAL A 192 -0.90 20.06 32.67
N ASP A 193 -0.03 20.43 33.61
CA ASP A 193 -0.43 21.11 34.85
C ASP A 193 -0.94 22.54 34.58
N PHE A 194 -2.15 22.65 34.03
CA PHE A 194 -2.77 23.91 33.70
C PHE A 194 -3.08 24.71 34.97
N PRO A 195 -2.79 26.02 35.03
CA PRO A 195 -3.24 26.90 36.10
C PRO A 195 -4.77 26.82 36.26
N ARG A 196 -5.27 26.96 37.49
CA ARG A 196 -6.70 26.83 37.81
C ARG A 196 -7.59 27.80 37.01
N GLN A 197 -7.04 28.97 36.67
CA GLN A 197 -7.69 29.99 35.85
C GLN A 197 -7.92 29.56 34.39
N CYS A 198 -7.19 28.54 33.92
CA CYS A 198 -7.25 28.01 32.57
C CYS A 198 -8.04 26.69 32.46
N ARG A 199 -8.67 26.22 33.54
CA ARG A 199 -9.44 24.97 33.56
C ARG A 199 -10.93 25.28 33.55
N ASP A 200 -11.64 24.90 32.49
CA ASP A 200 -13.06 25.22 32.30
C ASP A 200 -13.99 24.66 33.40
N ASP A 201 -13.52 23.65 34.14
CA ASP A 201 -14.23 23.00 35.24
C ASP A 201 -13.90 23.57 36.64
N ASP A 202 -12.95 24.53 36.74
CA ASP A 202 -12.58 25.15 38.01
C ASP A 202 -13.40 26.45 38.25
N PRO A 203 -13.95 26.68 39.46
CA PRO A 203 -14.69 27.90 39.77
C PRO A 203 -13.86 29.20 39.71
N ALA A 204 -12.53 29.09 39.60
CA ALA A 204 -11.63 30.21 39.34
C ALA A 204 -11.30 30.41 37.84
N ALA A 205 -11.96 29.70 36.93
CA ALA A 205 -11.82 29.85 35.48
C ALA A 205 -12.09 31.31 35.06
N ASP A 206 -11.10 31.93 34.41
CA ASP A 206 -11.19 33.29 33.91
C ASP A 206 -10.33 33.44 32.66
N ALA A 207 -10.97 33.73 31.54
CA ALA A 207 -10.33 33.72 30.22
C ALA A 207 -9.25 34.81 30.09
N GLU A 208 -9.45 35.96 30.71
CA GLU A 208 -8.50 37.08 30.64
C GLU A 208 -7.26 36.81 31.51
N ALA A 209 -7.46 36.29 32.72
CA ALA A 209 -6.40 35.84 33.61
C ALA A 209 -5.65 34.64 33.04
N CYS A 210 -6.34 33.71 32.37
CA CYS A 210 -5.69 32.59 31.69
C CYS A 210 -4.76 33.08 30.57
N MET A 211 -5.23 33.99 29.71
CA MET A 211 -4.42 34.58 28.66
C MET A 211 -3.21 35.33 29.22
N ALA A 212 -3.38 36.10 30.29
CA ALA A 212 -2.27 36.78 30.97
C ALA A 212 -1.24 35.79 31.55
N ILE A 213 -1.69 34.63 32.05
CA ILE A 213 -0.78 33.58 32.56
C ILE A 213 -0.06 32.87 31.41
N LEU A 214 -0.73 32.58 30.29
CA LEU A 214 -0.12 31.96 29.11
C LEU A 214 0.90 32.89 28.44
N GLU A 215 0.64 34.19 28.41
CA GLU A 215 1.60 35.20 27.94
C GLU A 215 2.83 35.32 28.86
N ALA A 216 2.63 35.17 30.17
CA ALA A 216 3.71 35.19 31.16
C ALA A 216 4.50 33.88 31.27
N ARG A 217 4.00 32.78 30.70
CA ARG A 217 4.57 31.42 30.76
C ARG A 217 4.59 30.75 29.39
N PRO A 218 5.47 31.19 28.47
CA PRO A 218 5.56 30.65 27.11
C PRO A 218 5.87 29.14 27.08
N GLU A 219 6.57 28.61 28.10
CA GLU A 219 6.84 27.18 28.26
C GLU A 219 5.58 26.33 28.45
N LEU A 220 4.52 26.91 29.05
CA LEU A 220 3.23 26.23 29.20
C LEU A 220 2.50 26.16 27.86
N ALA A 221 2.52 27.26 27.08
CA ALA A 221 1.95 27.30 25.74
C ALA A 221 2.68 26.34 24.77
N GLU A 222 4.01 26.25 24.87
CA GLU A 222 4.83 25.31 24.12
C GLU A 222 4.59 23.84 24.52
N ALA A 223 4.17 23.57 25.76
CA ALA A 223 3.84 22.22 26.26
C ALA A 223 2.47 21.71 25.79
N VAL A 224 1.52 22.60 25.44
CA VAL A 224 0.17 22.22 24.98
C VAL A 224 0.21 21.48 23.64
N ALA A 225 0.98 21.96 22.66
CA ALA A 225 1.02 21.35 21.33
C ALA A 225 1.58 19.90 21.32
N PRO A 226 2.67 19.57 22.04
CA PRO A 226 3.11 18.19 22.26
C PRO A 226 2.09 17.32 22.97
N ALA A 227 1.37 17.85 23.97
CA ALA A 227 0.36 17.11 24.70
C ALA A 227 -0.88 16.80 23.83
N LEU A 228 -1.38 17.77 23.07
CA LEU A 228 -2.45 17.57 22.08
C LEU A 228 -2.03 16.56 21.00
N ARG A 229 -0.78 16.64 20.54
CA ARG A 229 -0.23 15.66 19.59
C ARG A 229 -0.16 14.26 20.22
N THR A 230 0.28 14.15 21.46
CA THR A 230 0.35 12.87 22.19
C THR A 230 -1.04 12.30 22.44
N ALA A 231 -2.03 13.13 22.78
CA ALA A 231 -3.42 12.74 22.94
C ALA A 231 -4.04 12.29 21.60
N SER A 232 -3.79 13.02 20.51
CA SER A 232 -4.22 12.66 19.16
C SER A 232 -3.56 11.37 18.68
N MET A 233 -2.27 11.18 18.97
CA MET A 233 -1.56 9.93 18.74
C MET A 233 -2.15 8.80 19.58
N ALA A 234 -2.45 9.03 20.86
CA ALA A 234 -3.08 8.04 21.73
C ALA A 234 -4.50 7.67 21.26
N ALA A 235 -5.29 8.64 20.79
CA ALA A 235 -6.63 8.42 20.24
C ALA A 235 -6.60 7.67 18.91
N SER A 236 -5.69 8.02 18.00
CA SER A 236 -5.47 7.23 16.77
C SER A 236 -4.92 5.85 17.07
N MET A 237 -4.14 5.71 18.14
CA MET A 237 -3.71 4.43 18.69
C MET A 237 -4.92 3.62 19.22
N VAL A 238 -6.00 4.22 19.74
CA VAL A 238 -7.22 3.45 20.13
C VAL A 238 -7.79 2.66 18.95
N GLU A 239 -7.77 3.18 17.72
CA GLU A 239 -8.16 2.43 16.52
C GLU A 239 -7.19 1.28 16.20
N VAL A 240 -5.90 1.46 16.48
CA VAL A 240 -4.86 0.44 16.28
C VAL A 240 -4.93 -0.67 17.36
N PHE A 241 -5.33 -0.34 18.58
CA PHE A 241 -5.25 -1.24 19.75
C PHE A 241 -6.58 -1.78 20.24
N SER A 242 -7.66 -1.20 19.77
CA SER A 242 -9.00 -1.76 19.86
C SER A 242 -9.70 -1.43 18.55
N PRO A 243 -9.26 -2.03 17.41
CA PRO A 243 -9.98 -1.87 16.18
C PRO A 243 -11.40 -2.34 16.45
N ALA A 244 -12.37 -1.42 16.44
CA ALA A 244 -13.68 -1.82 15.97
C ALA A 244 -13.38 -2.56 14.68
N ALA A 245 -13.67 -3.87 14.66
CA ALA A 245 -13.35 -4.68 13.51
C ALA A 245 -13.89 -3.93 12.31
N LYS A 246 -13.01 -3.52 11.38
CA LYS A 246 -13.45 -2.84 10.17
C LYS A 246 -14.60 -3.71 9.61
N PRO A 247 -15.76 -3.13 9.27
CA PRO A 247 -16.87 -3.93 8.77
C PRO A 247 -16.38 -4.86 7.66
N ALA A 248 -16.80 -6.13 7.75
CA ALA A 248 -16.45 -7.11 6.74
C ALA A 248 -17.00 -6.66 5.39
N LEU A 249 -16.20 -6.85 4.34
CA LEU A 249 -16.66 -6.63 2.97
C LEU A 249 -17.62 -7.77 2.59
N SER A 250 -18.64 -7.47 1.79
CA SER A 250 -19.49 -8.51 1.22
C SER A 250 -18.72 -9.33 0.18
N ASP A 251 -19.13 -10.59 -0.04
CA ASP A 251 -18.52 -11.48 -1.03
C ASP A 251 -18.49 -10.85 -2.44
N ALA A 252 -19.53 -10.10 -2.80
CA ALA A 252 -19.57 -9.39 -4.08
C ALA A 252 -18.45 -8.33 -4.19
N ARG A 253 -18.14 -7.61 -3.10
CA ARG A 253 -17.03 -6.64 -3.08
C ARG A 253 -15.68 -7.34 -3.13
N LEU A 254 -15.52 -8.44 -2.39
CA LEU A 254 -14.29 -9.23 -2.40
C LEU A 254 -14.01 -9.82 -3.79
N GLN A 255 -15.03 -10.37 -4.45
CA GLN A 255 -14.91 -10.87 -5.81
C GLN A 255 -14.54 -9.75 -6.80
N ARG A 256 -15.13 -8.56 -6.65
CA ARG A 256 -14.79 -7.41 -7.48
C ARG A 256 -13.34 -6.97 -7.31
N LEU A 257 -12.83 -6.97 -6.08
CA LEU A 257 -11.42 -6.69 -5.80
C LEU A 257 -10.49 -7.77 -6.39
N GLN A 258 -10.90 -9.04 -6.36
CA GLN A 258 -10.16 -10.15 -6.97
C GLN A 258 -10.00 -9.98 -8.48
N GLU A 259 -11.09 -9.59 -9.18
CA GLU A 259 -11.07 -9.30 -10.62
C GLU A 259 -10.11 -8.15 -10.94
N LEU A 260 -10.20 -7.05 -10.19
CA LEU A 260 -9.33 -5.89 -10.38
C LEU A 260 -7.86 -6.23 -10.10
N CYS A 261 -7.57 -7.04 -9.07
CA CYS A 261 -6.20 -7.49 -8.81
C CYS A 261 -5.65 -8.29 -10.00
N THR A 262 -6.45 -9.21 -10.54
CA THR A 262 -6.04 -10.01 -11.71
C THR A 262 -5.83 -9.13 -12.95
N GLN A 263 -6.66 -8.10 -13.12
CA GLN A 263 -6.59 -7.17 -14.24
C GLN A 263 -5.38 -6.22 -14.16
N VAL A 264 -5.12 -5.63 -13.00
CA VAL A 264 -4.08 -4.60 -12.82
C VAL A 264 -2.72 -5.21 -12.49
N GLY A 265 -2.70 -6.31 -11.72
CA GLY A 265 -1.48 -7.04 -11.39
C GLY A 265 -0.49 -6.27 -10.50
N GLU A 266 -0.90 -5.20 -9.82
CA GLU A 266 -0.01 -4.45 -8.93
C GLU A 266 0.19 -5.19 -7.60
N SER A 267 1.45 -5.41 -7.24
CA SER A 267 1.86 -6.24 -6.11
C SER A 267 1.25 -5.83 -4.77
N GLY A 268 1.30 -4.54 -4.43
CA GLY A 268 0.78 -4.01 -3.17
C GLY A 268 -0.74 -4.21 -3.04
N PHE A 269 -1.48 -3.85 -4.09
CA PHE A 269 -2.92 -4.04 -4.15
C PHE A 269 -3.31 -5.51 -4.09
N CYS A 270 -2.68 -6.38 -4.88
CA CYS A 270 -2.98 -7.81 -4.86
C CYS A 270 -2.64 -8.48 -3.52
N MET A 271 -1.62 -8.01 -2.80
CA MET A 271 -1.31 -8.47 -1.44
C MET A 271 -2.40 -8.05 -0.43
N GLU A 272 -2.94 -6.83 -0.56
CA GLU A 272 -4.09 -6.40 0.24
C GLU A 272 -5.33 -7.26 -0.06
N VAL A 273 -5.63 -7.52 -1.34
CA VAL A 273 -6.73 -8.41 -1.74
C VAL A 273 -6.54 -9.81 -1.17
N ALA A 274 -5.32 -10.37 -1.21
CA ALA A 274 -5.04 -11.67 -0.62
C ALA A 274 -5.38 -11.72 0.87
N THR A 275 -5.01 -10.67 1.60
CA THR A 275 -5.31 -10.52 3.03
C THR A 275 -6.81 -10.45 3.27
N LEU A 276 -7.54 -9.62 2.52
CA LEU A 276 -8.99 -9.47 2.65
C LEU A 276 -9.74 -10.78 2.38
N GLN A 277 -9.28 -11.58 1.41
CA GLN A 277 -9.85 -12.89 1.12
C GLN A 277 -9.59 -13.88 2.25
N TRP A 278 -8.38 -13.90 2.82
CA TRP A 278 -8.08 -14.75 3.97
C TRP A 278 -8.89 -14.38 5.21
N ASP A 279 -9.06 -13.08 5.49
CA ASP A 279 -9.90 -12.59 6.59
C ASP A 279 -11.37 -13.02 6.43
N ALA A 280 -11.85 -13.14 5.19
CA ALA A 280 -13.18 -13.64 4.86
C ALA A 280 -13.29 -15.18 4.81
N GLY A 281 -12.17 -15.90 4.94
CA GLY A 281 -12.12 -17.37 4.83
C GLY A 281 -12.02 -17.93 3.41
N HIS A 282 -11.89 -17.06 2.40
CA HIS A 282 -11.76 -17.38 0.97
C HIS A 282 -10.30 -17.72 0.62
N LEU A 283 -9.83 -18.87 1.13
CA LEU A 283 -8.42 -19.24 1.11
C LEU A 283 -7.86 -19.48 -0.31
N GLN A 284 -8.69 -19.90 -1.26
CA GLN A 284 -8.26 -20.14 -2.65
C GLN A 284 -8.08 -18.83 -3.40
N GLU A 285 -9.02 -17.91 -3.25
CA GLU A 285 -9.02 -16.58 -3.84
C GLU A 285 -7.82 -15.78 -3.31
N GLY A 286 -7.56 -15.85 -2.00
CA GLY A 286 -6.38 -15.20 -1.41
C GLY A 286 -5.05 -15.74 -1.95
N ARG A 287 -4.98 -17.04 -2.24
CA ARG A 287 -3.81 -17.64 -2.92
C ARG A 287 -3.69 -17.18 -4.37
N ALA A 288 -4.81 -17.10 -5.10
CA ALA A 288 -4.81 -16.63 -6.48
C ALA A 288 -4.32 -15.17 -6.54
N ALA A 289 -4.75 -14.31 -5.62
CA ALA A 289 -4.26 -12.93 -5.53
C ALA A 289 -2.76 -12.87 -5.21
N LEU A 290 -2.26 -13.69 -4.29
CA LEU A 290 -0.82 -13.75 -3.99
C LEU A 290 0.02 -14.28 -5.18
N GLN A 291 -0.54 -15.20 -5.98
CA GLN A 291 0.14 -15.67 -7.19
C GLN A 291 0.36 -14.53 -8.20
N MET A 292 -0.61 -13.61 -8.34
CA MET A 292 -0.45 -12.40 -9.17
C MET A 292 0.73 -11.55 -8.71
N VAL A 293 0.95 -11.42 -7.40
CA VAL A 293 2.10 -10.70 -6.84
C VAL A 293 3.42 -11.37 -7.23
N CYS A 294 3.47 -12.71 -7.19
CA CYS A 294 4.64 -13.47 -7.59
C CYS A 294 4.95 -13.32 -9.08
N ASP A 295 3.93 -13.41 -9.94
CA ASP A 295 4.10 -13.26 -11.38
C ASP A 295 4.64 -11.86 -11.75
N GLY A 296 4.39 -10.85 -10.90
CA GLY A 296 4.97 -9.50 -10.98
C GLY A 296 6.44 -9.39 -10.57
N GLY A 297 7.08 -10.47 -10.10
CA GLY A 297 8.51 -10.53 -9.83
C GLY A 297 8.95 -10.19 -8.40
N ASP A 298 8.02 -10.05 -7.44
CA ASP A 298 8.41 -9.90 -6.03
C ASP A 298 8.91 -11.24 -5.46
N GLY A 299 10.23 -11.35 -5.29
CA GLY A 299 10.88 -12.57 -4.84
C GLY A 299 10.46 -13.02 -3.44
N SER A 300 9.98 -12.12 -2.58
CA SER A 300 9.50 -12.48 -1.23
C SER A 300 8.11 -13.11 -1.28
N SER A 301 7.16 -12.49 -1.98
CA SER A 301 5.82 -13.01 -2.22
C SER A 301 5.84 -14.29 -3.05
N CYS A 302 6.79 -14.44 -3.98
CA CYS A 302 6.95 -15.70 -4.71
C CYS A 302 7.26 -16.90 -3.82
N ARG A 303 8.10 -16.72 -2.79
CA ARG A 303 8.37 -17.81 -1.83
C ARG A 303 7.12 -18.17 -1.03
N GLN A 304 6.34 -17.17 -0.65
CA GLN A 304 5.08 -17.38 0.07
C GLN A 304 4.04 -18.08 -0.81
N ALA A 305 3.84 -17.60 -2.05
CA ALA A 305 2.97 -18.22 -3.04
C ALA A 305 3.35 -19.69 -3.29
N ALA A 306 4.64 -19.97 -3.51
CA ALA A 306 5.14 -21.32 -3.71
C ALA A 306 4.88 -22.24 -2.51
N ALA A 307 5.04 -21.76 -1.28
CA ALA A 307 4.74 -22.52 -0.07
C ALA A 307 3.24 -22.85 0.03
N LEU A 308 2.37 -21.89 -0.30
CA LEU A 308 0.92 -22.09 -0.27
C LEU A 308 0.42 -23.00 -1.41
N LEU A 309 1.07 -22.99 -2.58
CA LEU A 309 0.75 -23.87 -3.69
C LEU A 309 0.80 -25.36 -3.31
N GLN A 310 1.76 -25.73 -2.46
CA GLN A 310 1.95 -27.11 -2.00
C GLN A 310 0.78 -27.64 -1.15
N LEU A 311 -0.08 -26.76 -0.63
CA LEU A 311 -1.18 -27.16 0.27
C LEU A 311 -2.42 -27.68 -0.48
N GLY A 312 -2.44 -27.63 -1.83
CA GLY A 312 -3.54 -28.17 -2.65
C GLY A 312 -4.82 -27.32 -2.67
N ALA A 313 -5.77 -27.63 -3.55
CA ALA A 313 -6.97 -26.80 -3.76
C ALA A 313 -8.04 -26.91 -2.65
N ASP A 314 -7.91 -27.87 -1.73
CA ASP A 314 -8.90 -28.16 -0.70
C ASP A 314 -8.55 -27.49 0.64
N LEU A 315 -8.28 -26.18 0.60
CA LEU A 315 -8.08 -25.42 1.83
C LEU A 315 -9.43 -25.06 2.45
N VAL A 316 -9.70 -25.65 3.60
CA VAL A 316 -10.90 -25.36 4.38
C VAL A 316 -10.47 -24.69 5.69
N PRO A 317 -11.01 -23.51 6.03
CA PRO A 317 -10.85 -22.92 7.36
C PRO A 317 -11.23 -23.94 8.43
N GLN A 318 -10.38 -24.10 9.44
CA GLN A 318 -10.68 -24.94 10.60
C GLN A 318 -10.93 -24.03 11.79
N ALA A 319 -12.08 -24.18 12.43
CA ALA A 319 -12.33 -23.51 13.70
C ALA A 319 -11.28 -23.96 14.70
N SER A 320 -10.50 -23.01 15.22
CA SER A 320 -9.50 -23.30 16.23
C SER A 320 -10.22 -23.55 17.55
N SER A 321 -10.33 -24.81 17.97
CA SER A 321 -10.86 -25.20 19.28
C SER A 321 -9.78 -25.19 20.37
N ALA A 322 -8.51 -25.13 19.99
CA ALA A 322 -7.36 -25.05 20.87
C ALA A 322 -6.22 -24.29 20.18
N VAL A 323 -5.42 -23.57 20.97
CA VAL A 323 -4.18 -22.95 20.45
C VAL A 323 -3.27 -24.09 19.95
N PRO A 324 -2.75 -24.02 18.72
CA PRO A 324 -1.84 -25.04 18.20
C PRO A 324 -0.65 -25.21 19.15
N CYS A 325 -0.09 -26.42 19.28
CA CYS A 325 1.11 -26.65 20.09
C CYS A 325 2.31 -26.87 19.17
N GLY A 326 3.46 -26.32 19.53
CA GLY A 326 4.71 -26.52 18.81
C GLY A 326 5.34 -25.23 18.31
N HIS A 327 6.42 -25.40 17.57
CA HIS A 327 7.21 -24.34 17.00
C HIS A 327 6.96 -24.27 15.51
N TYR A 328 6.57 -23.10 15.03
CA TYR A 328 6.17 -22.81 13.67
C TYR A 328 7.13 -21.78 13.12
N VAL A 329 7.72 -22.10 11.97
CA VAL A 329 8.67 -21.21 11.29
C VAL A 329 8.05 -20.81 9.96
N ALA A 330 8.03 -19.51 9.70
CA ALA A 330 7.64 -18.93 8.42
C ALA A 330 8.88 -18.38 7.70
N SER A 331 8.95 -18.60 6.40
CA SER A 331 10.04 -18.13 5.54
C SER A 331 9.87 -16.64 5.20
N GLY A 332 10.09 -15.77 6.20
CA GLY A 332 10.11 -14.31 6.03
C GLY A 332 8.90 -13.57 6.62
N GLY A 333 9.19 -12.49 7.35
CA GLY A 333 8.25 -11.64 8.06
C GLY A 333 8.90 -11.06 9.34
N LEU A 334 8.26 -10.08 10.00
CA LEU A 334 8.74 -9.56 11.29
C LEU A 334 8.58 -10.58 12.44
N LEU A 335 7.74 -11.60 12.23
CA LEU A 335 7.51 -12.76 13.08
C LEU A 335 7.71 -14.02 12.23
N ASP A 336 8.96 -14.43 12.09
CA ASP A 336 9.38 -15.63 11.36
C ASP A 336 9.32 -16.90 12.22
N GLU A 337 9.22 -16.76 13.54
CA GLU A 337 9.11 -17.86 14.49
C GLU A 337 7.94 -17.66 15.47
N LEU A 338 7.04 -18.63 15.52
CA LEU A 338 5.93 -18.69 16.47
C LEU A 338 6.04 -19.98 17.28
N THR A 339 6.35 -19.85 18.57
CA THR A 339 6.33 -20.98 19.50
C THR A 339 5.09 -20.92 20.38
N PHE A 340 4.26 -21.96 20.30
CA PHE A 340 3.12 -22.17 21.17
C PHE A 340 3.43 -23.32 22.14
N GLY A 341 3.35 -23.06 23.44
CA GLY A 341 3.62 -24.07 24.45
C GLY A 341 2.88 -23.85 25.76
N ASP A 342 2.82 -24.92 26.54
CA ASP A 342 2.13 -25.02 27.84
C ASP A 342 2.99 -24.40 28.95
N GLY A 343 3.32 -23.11 28.84
CA GLY A 343 3.77 -22.31 29.96
C GLY A 343 4.89 -22.86 30.87
N ARG A 344 5.92 -23.58 30.38
CA ARG A 344 7.13 -23.84 31.18
C ARG A 344 8.24 -22.82 30.92
N PRO A 345 8.94 -22.33 31.97
CA PRO A 345 9.83 -21.19 31.88
C PRO A 345 11.24 -21.62 31.49
N ASP A 346 11.46 -21.95 30.22
CA ASP A 346 12.81 -22.16 29.71
C ASP A 346 13.21 -20.99 28.80
N SER A 347 14.25 -20.31 29.24
CA SER A 347 14.73 -18.95 28.99
C SER A 347 15.20 -18.56 27.58
N HIS A 348 15.14 -17.24 27.31
CA HIS A 348 15.88 -16.44 26.29
C HIS A 348 15.17 -15.94 25.01
N ALA A 349 13.84 -15.83 24.98
CA ALA A 349 13.15 -14.99 23.99
C ALA A 349 12.00 -14.21 24.65
N PRO A 350 11.67 -12.97 24.20
CA PRO A 350 10.56 -12.21 24.74
C PRO A 350 9.21 -12.84 24.35
N ARG A 351 8.80 -13.89 25.09
CA ARG A 351 7.64 -14.72 24.75
C ARG A 351 6.31 -13.95 24.79
N ALA A 352 5.62 -13.97 23.65
CA ALA A 352 4.20 -13.68 23.54
C ALA A 352 3.40 -14.85 24.15
N ARG A 353 2.47 -14.59 25.07
CA ARG A 353 1.54 -15.62 25.58
C ARG A 353 0.22 -15.52 24.81
N TRP A 354 -0.09 -16.54 24.04
CA TRP A 354 -1.31 -16.60 23.23
C TRP A 354 -2.43 -17.31 23.99
N ARG A 355 -3.67 -16.82 23.89
CA ARG A 355 -4.87 -17.48 24.41
C ARG A 355 -5.95 -17.50 23.34
N LEU A 356 -6.70 -18.60 23.28
CA LEU A 356 -7.90 -18.67 22.46
C LEU A 356 -9.01 -17.85 23.12
N ARG A 357 -9.62 -16.91 22.39
CA ARG A 357 -10.84 -16.21 22.79
C ARG A 357 -11.79 -16.20 21.61
N ALA A 358 -13.00 -16.74 21.79
CA ALA A 358 -14.05 -16.75 20.77
C ALA A 358 -13.56 -17.21 19.38
N ALA A 359 -12.86 -18.36 19.34
CA ALA A 359 -12.25 -18.95 18.14
C ALA A 359 -11.09 -18.17 17.48
N VAL A 360 -10.60 -17.07 18.09
CA VAL A 360 -9.44 -16.30 17.62
C VAL A 360 -8.25 -16.49 18.57
N ILE A 361 -7.03 -16.60 18.03
CA ILE A 361 -5.79 -16.65 18.82
C ILE A 361 -5.36 -15.20 19.12
N ALA A 362 -5.48 -14.79 20.38
CA ALA A 362 -5.14 -13.44 20.83
C ALA A 362 -3.83 -13.42 21.62
N GLN A 363 -2.96 -12.45 21.33
CA GLN A 363 -1.74 -12.22 22.12
C GLN A 363 -2.09 -11.51 23.43
N ARG A 364 -1.57 -12.01 24.55
CA ARG A 364 -1.64 -11.31 25.85
C ARG A 364 -0.23 -10.89 26.25
N ARG A 365 0.08 -9.59 26.12
CA ARG A 365 1.05 -8.92 27.00
C ARG A 365 0.26 -8.11 28.04
N SER A 366 0.89 -7.81 29.17
CA SER A 366 0.35 -6.85 30.14
C SER A 366 0.24 -5.50 29.44
N ALA A 367 -1.01 -5.08 29.18
CA ALA A 367 -1.42 -4.12 28.14
C ALA A 367 -1.22 -4.68 26.71
N TRP A 368 -2.11 -4.32 25.77
CA TRP A 368 -2.12 -4.70 24.34
C TRP A 368 -2.77 -6.05 23.99
N ALA A 369 -3.85 -5.98 23.20
CA ALA A 369 -4.52 -7.12 22.58
C ALA A 369 -4.45 -6.98 21.05
N GLY A 370 -3.73 -7.90 20.39
CA GLY A 370 -3.75 -8.05 18.93
C GLY A 370 -4.33 -9.41 18.55
N ARG A 371 -5.11 -9.45 17.46
CA ARG A 371 -5.64 -10.68 16.84
C ARG A 371 -4.64 -11.23 15.83
N ILE A 372 -4.47 -12.55 15.80
CA ILE A 372 -3.88 -13.27 14.66
C ILE A 372 -4.91 -14.30 14.23
N ASP A 373 -5.34 -14.20 12.97
CA ASP A 373 -6.16 -15.22 12.32
C ASP A 373 -5.27 -16.09 11.41
N ALA A 374 -5.56 -17.40 11.45
CA ALA A 374 -4.95 -18.50 10.69
C ALA A 374 -3.51 -18.95 11.02
N LEU A 375 -3.39 -20.04 11.78
CA LEU A 375 -2.23 -20.94 11.76
C LEU A 375 -2.71 -22.40 11.67
N ARG A 376 -2.28 -23.14 10.65
CA ARG A 376 -2.58 -24.58 10.51
C ARG A 376 -1.36 -25.42 10.84
N ALA A 377 -1.58 -26.43 11.67
CA ALA A 377 -0.62 -27.48 11.98
C ALA A 377 -0.55 -28.52 10.85
N LEU A 378 0.68 -28.91 10.48
CA LEU A 378 0.93 -30.10 9.64
C LEU A 378 0.92 -31.36 10.52
N PRO A 379 0.41 -32.51 10.04
CA PRO A 379 0.24 -33.71 10.84
C PRO A 379 1.50 -34.57 10.81
N ALA A 380 2.33 -34.50 11.86
CA ALA A 380 3.41 -35.47 12.07
C ALA A 380 3.70 -35.75 13.54
N ALA A 381 2.69 -35.78 14.42
CA ALA A 381 2.84 -36.30 15.79
C ALA A 381 1.50 -36.65 16.48
N ALA A 382 0.39 -36.83 15.72
CA ALA A 382 -0.94 -37.06 16.29
C ALA A 382 -1.07 -38.36 17.11
N GLY A 383 -0.08 -39.24 17.10
CA GLY A 383 -0.10 -40.52 17.82
C GLY A 383 0.34 -40.49 19.28
N ARG A 384 0.87 -39.38 19.82
CA ARG A 384 1.40 -39.37 21.21
C ARG A 384 0.81 -38.34 22.18
N CYS A 385 0.17 -37.27 21.71
CA CYS A 385 -0.43 -36.27 22.61
C CYS A 385 -1.87 -36.58 23.04
N ALA A 386 -2.59 -37.48 22.35
CA ALA A 386 -3.98 -37.80 22.71
C ALA A 386 -4.11 -38.56 24.04
N VAL A 387 -3.03 -39.21 24.52
CA VAL A 387 -3.06 -40.04 25.73
C VAL A 387 -2.85 -39.22 27.02
N GLN A 388 -2.25 -38.03 26.96
CA GLN A 388 -1.94 -37.25 28.16
C GLN A 388 -2.97 -36.17 28.53
N CYS A 389 -3.86 -35.78 27.63
CA CYS A 389 -4.91 -34.79 27.94
C CYS A 389 -6.15 -35.38 28.63
N ALA A 390 -6.28 -36.71 28.77
CA ALA A 390 -7.42 -37.35 29.41
C ALA A 390 -7.18 -37.75 30.88
N ALA A 391 -5.95 -37.65 31.40
CA ALA A 391 -5.62 -38.04 32.77
C ALA A 391 -5.38 -36.80 33.64
N GLY A 392 -6.45 -36.09 33.97
CA GLY A 392 -6.43 -34.89 34.79
C GLY A 392 -7.77 -34.54 35.40
N VAL A 393 -8.59 -35.56 35.72
CA VAL A 393 -9.74 -35.44 36.62
C VAL A 393 -9.58 -36.50 37.70
N GLN A 394 -8.93 -36.10 38.79
CA GLN A 394 -9.39 -36.33 40.17
C GLN A 394 -8.58 -35.45 41.11
#